data_AF-A0A6I4NIU0-F1
#
_entry.id   AF-A0A6I4NIU0-F1
#
_cell.length_a   1.000
_cell.length_b   1.000
_cell.length_c   1.000
_cell.angle_alpha   90.00
_cell.angle_beta   90.00
_cell.angle_gamma   90.00
#
_symmetry.space_group_name_H-M   'P 1'
#
loop_
_entity.id
_entity.type
_entity.pdbx_description
1 polymer ?
#
loop_
_entity_poly.entity_id
_entity_poly.type
_entity_poly.pdbx_seq_one_letter_code
_entity_poly.pdbx_strand_id
1 'polypeptide(L)'
;MKNSILIAALSIFFVACDSEKKPATVPVSLASKYTVTDTGLYPEGIDYDSKNEKFLFSSLHKGAIYTMNSKGESTVFATSPKLVLPTGVYTDESRNRLIVANADLGISQKSTEGSAGTIATVSIFNLTSGALIKEIDLKNFTPNAGSCLNDIAVDAKGNIYITDSFSPNIYKIDTSFEASLFVTHKLFQPASGQFGLNGIVFHPDGYLLAVKTDDASLFKISISNPSAITKVTGTTFSAPDGIELDKNNDLVIVENGLASGSTYTFSSSNNWQSASKVNQTIIGKEEFPTTAALASDGNVYVICSKLGSLLAGDKTQSSYDIIRIK
;
A
#
# COMPACT_ATOMS: atom_id res chain seq x y z
N MET A 1 -35.98 51.48 67.15
CA MET A 1 -35.19 51.30 65.92
C MET A 1 -34.36 50.03 66.09
N LYS A 2 -34.78 48.93 65.47
CA LYS A 2 -34.04 47.65 65.45
C LYS A 2 -34.08 47.14 64.01
N ASN A 3 -32.90 47.08 63.38
CA ASN A 3 -32.73 46.58 62.02
C ASN A 3 -32.76 45.05 62.04
N SER A 4 -33.69 44.46 61.29
CA SER A 4 -33.70 43.03 60.97
C SER A 4 -33.08 42.85 59.58
N ILE A 5 -31.96 42.11 59.53
CA ILE A 5 -31.28 41.73 58.29
C ILE A 5 -31.95 40.43 57.79
N LEU A 6 -32.52 40.48 56.58
CA LEU A 6 -33.10 39.33 55.89
C LEU A 6 -32.02 38.69 55.01
N ILE A 7 -31.61 37.45 55.31
CA ILE A 7 -30.68 36.68 54.48
C ILE A 7 -31.50 35.95 53.42
N ALA A 8 -31.34 36.34 52.15
CA ALA A 8 -31.90 35.62 51.02
C ALA A 8 -30.92 34.53 50.57
N ALA A 9 -31.35 33.26 50.67
CA ALA A 9 -30.60 32.12 50.14
C ALA A 9 -30.81 32.05 48.62
N LEU A 10 -29.72 32.21 47.85
CA LEU A 10 -29.70 32.12 46.40
C LEU A 10 -29.40 30.66 46.00
N SER A 11 -30.41 29.93 45.53
CA SER A 11 -30.29 28.56 45.05
C SER A 11 -29.70 28.55 43.63
N ILE A 12 -28.44 28.12 43.48
CA ILE A 12 -27.78 27.94 42.19
C ILE A 12 -28.14 26.55 41.64
N PHE A 13 -28.93 26.51 40.56
CA PHE A 13 -29.15 25.28 39.80
C PHE A 13 -27.94 25.00 38.90
N PHE A 14 -27.21 23.93 39.18
CA PHE A 14 -26.22 23.38 38.26
C PHE A 14 -26.96 22.62 37.16
N VAL A 15 -26.98 23.18 35.94
CA VAL A 15 -27.33 22.44 34.73
C VAL A 15 -26.13 21.57 34.37
N ALA A 16 -26.24 20.27 34.64
CA ALA A 16 -25.27 19.30 34.15
C ALA A 16 -25.44 19.18 32.63
N CYS A 17 -24.41 19.56 31.87
CA CYS A 17 -24.33 19.24 30.45
C CYS A 17 -24.28 17.72 30.30
N ASP A 18 -25.35 17.16 29.76
CA ASP A 18 -25.42 15.78 29.33
C ASP A 18 -24.38 15.58 28.22
N SER A 19 -23.38 14.74 28.47
CA SER A 19 -22.36 14.41 27.48
C SER A 19 -23.07 13.70 26.32
N GLU A 20 -23.20 14.35 25.17
CA GLU A 20 -23.66 13.72 23.93
C GLU A 20 -22.82 12.47 23.68
N LYS A 21 -23.42 11.30 23.90
CA LYS A 21 -22.85 10.03 23.46
C LYS A 21 -22.73 10.12 21.95
N LYS A 22 -21.50 10.22 21.43
CA LYS A 22 -21.23 10.05 20.00
C LYS A 22 -21.97 8.80 19.54
N PRO A 23 -22.82 8.86 18.50
CA PRO A 23 -23.49 7.68 17.99
C PRO A 23 -22.43 6.65 17.65
N ALA A 24 -22.58 5.43 18.18
CA ALA A 24 -21.71 4.32 17.84
C ALA A 24 -21.76 4.16 16.31
N THR A 25 -20.61 4.30 15.65
CA THR A 25 -20.47 4.05 14.22
C THR A 25 -20.88 2.61 13.96
N VAL A 26 -21.96 2.42 13.22
CA VAL A 26 -22.34 1.09 12.73
C VAL A 26 -21.19 0.61 11.84
N PRO A 27 -20.57 -0.55 12.12
CA PRO A 27 -19.51 -1.08 11.29
C PRO A 27 -19.99 -1.19 9.84
N VAL A 28 -19.21 -0.67 8.90
CA VAL A 28 -19.52 -0.83 7.48
C VAL A 28 -19.40 -2.31 7.12
N SER A 29 -20.47 -2.88 6.56
CA SER A 29 -20.45 -4.26 6.09
C SER A 29 -19.77 -4.31 4.72
N LEU A 30 -18.53 -4.78 4.67
CA LEU A 30 -17.83 -5.01 3.41
C LEU A 30 -18.20 -6.38 2.82
N ALA A 31 -18.39 -6.43 1.50
CA ALA A 31 -18.62 -7.68 0.79
C ALA A 31 -17.37 -8.56 0.82
N SER A 32 -17.51 -9.88 0.64
CA SER A 32 -16.37 -10.79 0.50
C SER A 32 -15.70 -10.72 -0.88
N LYS A 33 -16.37 -10.11 -1.86
CA LYS A 33 -15.87 -9.91 -3.21
C LYS A 33 -16.53 -8.67 -3.81
N TYR A 34 -15.73 -7.85 -4.48
CA TYR A 34 -16.15 -6.78 -5.36
C TYR A 34 -15.67 -7.08 -6.78
N THR A 35 -16.45 -6.70 -7.77
CA THR A 35 -16.04 -6.75 -9.18
C THR A 35 -16.01 -5.32 -9.71
N VAL A 36 -14.85 -4.90 -10.19
CA VAL A 36 -14.64 -3.60 -10.83
C VAL A 36 -14.74 -3.80 -12.34
N THR A 37 -15.68 -3.11 -12.97
CA THR A 37 -15.89 -3.18 -14.43
C THR A 37 -15.40 -1.90 -15.10
N ASP A 38 -14.22 -1.95 -15.70
CA ASP A 38 -13.66 -0.84 -16.47
C ASP A 38 -12.59 -1.35 -17.46
N THR A 39 -12.80 -1.12 -18.76
CA THR A 39 -11.92 -1.62 -19.82
C THR A 39 -10.50 -1.06 -19.70
N GLY A 40 -9.52 -1.98 -19.67
CA GLY A 40 -8.11 -1.69 -19.63
C GLY A 40 -7.65 -1.07 -18.30
N LEU A 41 -8.36 -1.31 -17.19
CA LEU A 41 -8.01 -0.76 -15.88
C LEU A 41 -6.70 -1.33 -15.34
N TYR A 42 -6.52 -2.65 -15.33
CA TYR A 42 -5.34 -3.35 -14.81
C TYR A 42 -4.81 -2.76 -13.50
N PRO A 43 -5.58 -2.91 -12.41
CA PRO A 43 -5.20 -2.34 -11.13
C PRO A 43 -4.06 -3.12 -10.49
N GLU A 44 -3.17 -2.49 -9.73
CA GLU A 44 -2.01 -3.19 -9.15
C GLU A 44 -1.88 -2.94 -7.65
N GLY A 45 -1.71 -1.70 -7.23
CA GLY A 45 -1.68 -1.29 -5.84
C GLY A 45 -3.08 -1.11 -5.28
N ILE A 46 -3.31 -1.50 -4.04
CA ILE A 46 -4.55 -1.26 -3.29
C ILE A 46 -4.22 -0.92 -1.84
N ASP A 47 -5.01 -0.03 -1.26
CA ASP A 47 -5.06 0.21 0.19
C ASP A 47 -6.48 0.63 0.62
N TYR A 48 -6.74 0.71 1.93
CA TYR A 48 -8.04 1.02 2.50
C TYR A 48 -8.00 2.28 3.39
N ASP A 49 -8.78 3.29 3.01
CA ASP A 49 -9.03 4.46 3.85
C ASP A 49 -10.18 4.15 4.81
N SER A 50 -9.84 3.67 6.01
CA SER A 50 -10.75 3.34 7.10
C SER A 50 -11.53 4.55 7.62
N LYS A 51 -10.98 5.77 7.54
CA LYS A 51 -11.69 6.98 7.97
C LYS A 51 -12.84 7.35 7.06
N ASN A 52 -12.73 7.04 5.77
CA ASN A 52 -13.74 7.33 4.75
C ASN A 52 -14.41 6.07 4.16
N GLU A 53 -14.07 4.90 4.69
CA GLU A 53 -14.65 3.58 4.38
C GLU A 53 -14.65 3.26 2.87
N LYS A 54 -13.48 3.41 2.25
CA LYS A 54 -13.29 3.23 0.80
C LYS A 54 -11.95 2.57 0.48
N PHE A 55 -11.94 1.71 -0.53
CA PHE A 55 -10.71 1.26 -1.15
C PHE A 55 -10.14 2.37 -2.04
N LEU A 56 -8.82 2.44 -2.12
CA LEU A 56 -8.10 3.18 -3.16
C LEU A 56 -7.17 2.21 -3.88
N PHE A 57 -7.14 2.27 -5.21
CA PHE A 57 -6.28 1.41 -6.00
C PHE A 57 -5.76 2.11 -7.25
N SER A 58 -4.58 1.72 -7.68
CA SER A 58 -3.94 2.26 -8.89
C SER A 58 -4.45 1.59 -10.15
N SER A 59 -4.12 2.16 -11.30
CA SER A 59 -4.30 1.56 -12.62
C SER A 59 -3.00 1.72 -13.40
N LEU A 60 -2.30 0.60 -13.63
CA LEU A 60 -1.02 0.61 -14.34
C LEU A 60 -1.18 1.10 -15.78
N HIS A 61 -2.25 0.67 -16.43
CA HIS A 61 -2.47 0.97 -17.85
C HIS A 61 -3.05 2.37 -18.07
N LYS A 62 -3.94 2.88 -17.21
CA LYS A 62 -4.56 4.21 -17.41
C LYS A 62 -3.80 5.36 -16.75
N GLY A 63 -2.90 5.07 -15.81
CA GLY A 63 -2.12 6.10 -15.13
C GLY A 63 -2.94 6.98 -14.18
N ALA A 64 -3.82 6.37 -13.39
CA ALA A 64 -4.71 7.08 -12.46
C ALA A 64 -4.95 6.26 -11.18
N ILE A 65 -5.40 6.94 -10.12
CA ILE A 65 -5.90 6.31 -8.91
C ILE A 65 -7.42 6.33 -8.92
N TYR A 66 -8.01 5.21 -8.53
CA TYR A 66 -9.44 5.02 -8.37
C TYR A 66 -9.79 4.86 -6.90
N THR A 67 -11.04 5.13 -6.57
CA THR A 67 -11.64 4.78 -5.29
C THR A 67 -12.86 3.91 -5.51
N MET A 68 -13.16 3.04 -4.55
CA MET A 68 -14.37 2.23 -4.52
C MET A 68 -14.98 2.22 -3.12
N ASN A 69 -16.27 2.52 -3.03
CA ASN A 69 -16.98 2.49 -1.76
C ASN A 69 -17.44 1.06 -1.39
N SER A 70 -18.04 0.91 -0.21
CA SER A 70 -18.55 -0.37 0.29
C SER A 70 -19.69 -1.00 -0.53
N LYS A 71 -20.28 -0.27 -1.49
CA LYS A 71 -21.27 -0.80 -2.44
C LYS A 71 -20.64 -1.31 -3.73
N GLY A 72 -19.32 -1.17 -3.89
CA GLY A 72 -18.61 -1.53 -5.13
C GLY A 72 -18.67 -0.46 -6.21
N GLU A 73 -19.12 0.76 -5.90
CA GLU A 73 -19.15 1.85 -6.88
C GLU A 73 -17.75 2.47 -6.99
N SER A 74 -17.16 2.43 -8.18
CA SER A 74 -15.80 2.91 -8.44
C SER A 74 -15.76 4.17 -9.29
N THR A 75 -14.85 5.10 -8.99
CA THR A 75 -14.59 6.30 -9.80
C THR A 75 -13.12 6.70 -9.75
N VAL A 76 -12.66 7.49 -10.71
CA VAL A 76 -11.32 8.11 -10.66
C VAL A 76 -11.26 9.06 -9.47
N PHE A 77 -10.27 8.85 -8.61
CA PHE A 77 -10.04 9.65 -7.41
C PHE A 77 -8.97 10.72 -7.61
N ALA A 78 -7.82 10.35 -8.21
CA ALA A 78 -6.71 11.26 -8.42
C ALA A 78 -5.97 10.98 -9.73
N THR A 79 -5.45 12.04 -10.35
CA THR A 79 -4.64 11.96 -11.56
C THR A 79 -3.59 13.07 -11.55
N SER A 80 -2.50 12.84 -12.27
CA SER A 80 -1.50 13.85 -12.61
C SER A 80 -1.01 13.60 -14.04
N PRO A 81 -0.60 14.64 -14.78
CA PRO A 81 0.12 14.48 -16.04
C PRO A 81 1.40 13.64 -15.92
N LYS A 82 2.08 13.63 -14.75
CA LYS A 82 3.29 12.82 -14.53
C LYS A 82 3.03 11.43 -13.98
N LEU A 83 1.79 11.13 -13.59
CA LEU A 83 1.39 9.81 -13.12
C LEU A 83 1.19 8.90 -14.35
N VAL A 84 2.20 8.09 -14.68
CA VAL A 84 2.26 7.29 -15.91
C VAL A 84 1.84 5.86 -15.64
N LEU A 85 2.54 5.18 -14.75
CA LEU A 85 2.27 3.79 -14.35
C LEU A 85 2.33 3.74 -12.81
N PRO A 86 1.24 4.14 -12.14
CA PRO A 86 1.14 4.07 -10.69
C PRO A 86 1.12 2.61 -10.25
N THR A 87 2.09 2.24 -9.43
CA THR A 87 2.26 0.92 -8.83
C THR A 87 1.62 0.95 -7.44
N GLY A 88 2.41 0.88 -6.37
CA GLY A 88 1.99 0.87 -4.98
C GLY A 88 1.21 2.11 -4.57
N VAL A 89 0.26 1.88 -3.67
CA VAL A 89 -0.66 2.86 -3.11
C VAL A 89 -0.65 2.72 -1.60
N TYR A 90 -0.50 3.83 -0.88
CA TYR A 90 -0.51 3.85 0.58
C TYR A 90 -1.34 5.03 1.12
N THR A 91 -2.23 4.74 2.06
CA THR A 91 -3.13 5.68 2.73
C THR A 91 -2.55 6.07 4.11
N ASP A 92 -1.79 7.16 4.15
CA ASP A 92 -1.32 7.75 5.41
C ASP A 92 -2.43 8.60 6.03
N GLU A 93 -3.42 7.92 6.60
CA GLU A 93 -4.62 8.52 7.18
C GLU A 93 -4.30 9.51 8.30
N SER A 94 -3.24 9.25 9.07
CA SER A 94 -2.82 10.09 10.19
C SER A 94 -2.39 11.49 9.74
N ARG A 95 -1.87 11.60 8.50
CA ARG A 95 -1.41 12.86 7.89
C ARG A 95 -2.29 13.31 6.72
N ASN A 96 -3.39 12.60 6.44
CA ASN A 96 -4.32 12.87 5.34
C ASN A 96 -3.62 12.90 3.96
N ARG A 97 -2.74 11.93 3.71
CA ARG A 97 -1.99 11.82 2.45
C ARG A 97 -2.23 10.45 1.81
N LEU A 98 -2.44 10.47 0.51
CA LEU A 98 -2.34 9.31 -0.36
C LEU A 98 -0.95 9.36 -1.02
N ILE A 99 -0.18 8.31 -0.89
CA ILE A 99 1.18 8.20 -1.44
C ILE A 99 1.15 7.14 -2.54
N VAL A 100 1.71 7.48 -3.70
CA VAL A 100 1.65 6.63 -4.88
C VAL A 100 3.04 6.52 -5.48
N ALA A 101 3.53 5.29 -5.60
CA ALA A 101 4.73 4.98 -6.34
C ALA A 101 4.39 5.01 -7.84
N ASN A 102 5.29 5.56 -8.65
CA ASN A 102 5.06 5.72 -10.07
C ASN A 102 6.33 5.38 -10.84
N ALA A 103 6.16 4.58 -11.88
CA ALA A 103 7.20 4.08 -12.73
C ALA A 103 6.78 4.20 -14.21
N ASP A 104 7.52 3.52 -15.07
CA ASP A 104 7.05 3.18 -16.41
C ASP A 104 7.72 1.91 -16.92
N LEU A 105 6.91 1.00 -17.48
CA LEU A 105 7.34 -0.25 -18.10
C LEU A 105 7.10 -0.24 -19.62
N GLY A 106 6.62 0.87 -20.18
CA GLY A 106 6.27 1.00 -21.60
C GLY A 106 4.90 0.43 -21.96
N ILE A 107 4.11 0.02 -20.96
CA ILE A 107 2.80 -0.62 -21.14
C ILE A 107 1.61 0.28 -20.82
N SER A 108 1.85 1.47 -20.25
CA SER A 108 0.80 2.43 -19.92
C SER A 108 0.32 3.18 -21.17
N GLN A 109 -0.93 3.63 -21.16
CA GLN A 109 -1.47 4.58 -22.13
C GLN A 109 -0.72 5.92 -22.13
N LYS A 110 -0.04 6.23 -21.02
CA LYS A 110 0.76 7.44 -20.85
C LYS A 110 2.25 7.22 -21.12
N SER A 111 2.68 5.99 -21.43
CA SER A 111 4.06 5.73 -21.82
C SER A 111 4.38 6.42 -23.16
N THR A 112 5.60 6.92 -23.30
CA THR A 112 6.13 7.48 -24.54
C THR A 112 7.28 6.63 -25.05
N GLU A 113 7.72 6.85 -26.29
CA GLU A 113 8.92 6.19 -26.80
C GLU A 113 10.12 6.49 -25.90
N GLY A 114 10.78 5.44 -25.40
CA GLY A 114 11.94 5.55 -24.52
C GLY A 114 11.67 5.91 -23.04
N SER A 115 10.42 6.02 -22.60
CA SER A 115 10.14 6.35 -21.17
C SER A 115 10.27 5.16 -20.22
N ALA A 116 10.20 3.93 -20.70
CA ALA A 116 10.33 2.72 -19.89
C ALA A 116 11.63 2.72 -19.05
N GLY A 117 11.49 2.52 -17.75
CA GLY A 117 12.58 2.54 -16.77
C GLY A 117 13.15 3.92 -16.47
N THR A 118 12.66 4.99 -17.10
CA THR A 118 13.16 6.36 -16.90
C THR A 118 12.35 7.15 -15.87
N ILE A 119 11.17 6.67 -15.50
CA ILE A 119 10.29 7.27 -14.50
C ILE A 119 10.49 6.57 -13.16
N ALA A 120 10.82 7.34 -12.13
CA ALA A 120 10.88 6.89 -10.75
C ALA A 120 10.44 8.04 -9.84
N THR A 121 9.14 8.24 -9.71
CA THR A 121 8.58 9.37 -8.96
C THR A 121 7.60 8.90 -7.90
N VAL A 122 7.52 9.62 -6.79
CA VAL A 122 6.46 9.45 -5.79
C VAL A 122 5.50 10.63 -5.90
N SER A 123 4.23 10.36 -6.15
CA SER A 123 3.16 11.36 -6.14
C SER A 123 2.42 11.31 -4.82
N ILE A 124 2.21 12.47 -4.21
CA ILE A 124 1.55 12.62 -2.92
C ILE A 124 0.31 13.47 -3.13
N PHE A 125 -0.85 12.92 -2.84
CA PHE A 125 -2.15 13.58 -2.95
C PHE A 125 -2.76 13.75 -1.56
N ASN A 126 -3.69 14.70 -1.42
CA ASN A 126 -4.54 14.79 -0.25
C ASN A 126 -5.54 13.62 -0.26
N LEU A 127 -5.58 12.82 0.80
CA LEU A 127 -6.40 11.60 0.86
C LEU A 127 -7.92 11.90 0.90
N THR A 128 -8.30 13.10 1.36
CA THR A 128 -9.70 13.53 1.38
C THR A 128 -10.14 14.04 0.01
N SER A 129 -9.38 14.94 -0.61
CA SER A 129 -9.81 15.67 -1.81
C SER A 129 -9.27 15.15 -3.13
N GLY A 130 -8.25 14.28 -3.11
CA GLY A 130 -7.53 13.84 -4.31
C GLY A 130 -6.61 14.89 -4.93
N ALA A 131 -6.48 16.08 -4.32
CA ALA A 131 -5.63 17.15 -4.83
C ALA A 131 -4.15 16.80 -4.70
N LEU A 132 -3.37 17.02 -5.76
CA LEU A 132 -1.92 16.81 -5.74
C LEU A 132 -1.24 17.78 -4.75
N ILE A 133 -0.44 17.23 -3.84
CA ILE A 133 0.38 17.97 -2.87
C ILE A 133 1.81 18.12 -3.39
N LYS A 134 2.43 17.00 -3.82
CA LYS A 134 3.84 16.98 -4.20
C LYS A 134 4.12 15.84 -5.17
N GLU A 135 5.10 16.03 -6.04
CA GLU A 135 5.74 14.97 -6.81
C GLU A 135 7.25 15.04 -6.55
N ILE A 136 7.84 13.89 -6.28
CA ILE A 136 9.22 13.78 -5.83
C ILE A 136 9.92 12.81 -6.79
N ASP A 137 10.98 13.29 -7.44
CA ASP A 137 11.75 12.50 -8.41
C ASP A 137 12.90 11.78 -7.72
N LEU A 138 12.87 10.45 -7.76
CA LEU A 138 13.90 9.56 -7.23
C LEU A 138 14.85 9.07 -8.32
N LYS A 139 14.59 9.37 -9.61
CA LYS A 139 15.42 8.91 -10.72
C LYS A 139 16.86 9.44 -10.66
N ASN A 140 17.07 10.56 -9.99
CA ASN A 140 18.40 11.14 -9.74
C ASN A 140 19.33 10.22 -8.93
N PHE A 141 18.79 9.24 -8.20
CA PHE A 141 19.60 8.23 -7.50
C PHE A 141 20.07 7.08 -8.42
N THR A 142 19.46 6.94 -9.60
CA THR A 142 19.77 5.87 -10.58
C THR A 142 19.88 6.42 -12.01
N PRO A 143 20.59 7.53 -12.28
CA PRO A 143 20.49 8.27 -13.55
C PRO A 143 20.81 7.42 -14.79
N ASN A 144 21.72 6.46 -14.66
CA ASN A 144 22.20 5.60 -15.75
C ASN A 144 21.66 4.16 -15.70
N ALA A 145 20.63 3.90 -14.90
CA ALA A 145 19.99 2.59 -14.77
C ALA A 145 18.47 2.71 -14.87
N GLY A 146 17.82 1.62 -15.25
CA GLY A 146 16.36 1.51 -15.17
C GLY A 146 15.90 1.52 -13.72
N SER A 147 14.69 2.02 -13.48
CA SER A 147 14.05 2.03 -12.17
C SER A 147 12.57 1.68 -12.32
N CYS A 148 12.02 1.04 -11.31
CA CYS A 148 10.59 0.79 -11.19
C CYS A 148 10.23 0.88 -9.71
N LEU A 149 9.79 2.07 -9.26
CA LEU A 149 9.29 2.21 -7.90
C LEU A 149 8.06 1.33 -7.75
N ASN A 150 8.08 0.44 -6.77
CA ASN A 150 7.08 -0.61 -6.67
C ASN A 150 6.14 -0.36 -5.49
N ASP A 151 6.59 -0.54 -4.25
CA ASP A 151 5.71 -0.49 -3.08
C ASP A 151 6.20 0.50 -2.01
N ILE A 152 5.32 0.82 -1.06
CA ILE A 152 5.48 1.92 -0.11
C ILE A 152 5.20 1.43 1.33
N ALA A 153 6.08 1.79 2.25
CA ALA A 153 5.84 1.70 3.67
C ALA A 153 5.98 3.07 4.35
N VAL A 154 5.20 3.34 5.38
CA VAL A 154 5.31 4.59 6.17
C VAL A 154 5.57 4.25 7.63
N ASP A 155 6.64 4.81 8.21
CA ASP A 155 6.91 4.62 9.64
C ASP A 155 6.01 5.47 10.53
N ALA A 156 6.03 5.20 11.84
CA ALA A 156 5.26 5.97 12.82
C ALA A 156 5.54 7.49 12.79
N LYS A 157 6.74 7.91 12.35
CA LYS A 157 7.12 9.33 12.24
C LYS A 157 6.63 9.97 10.94
N GLY A 158 6.19 9.18 9.97
CA GLY A 158 5.69 9.64 8.68
C GLY A 158 6.76 9.69 7.59
N ASN A 159 7.91 9.05 7.83
CA ASN A 159 8.89 8.82 6.77
C ASN A 159 8.36 7.74 5.84
N ILE A 160 8.56 7.94 4.54
CA ILE A 160 8.09 7.05 3.48
C ILE A 160 9.29 6.25 2.99
N TYR A 161 9.13 4.94 2.84
CA TYR A 161 10.12 4.00 2.33
C TYR A 161 9.60 3.38 1.05
N ILE A 162 10.43 3.34 0.01
CA ILE A 162 9.99 2.92 -1.33
C ILE A 162 10.97 1.91 -1.90
N THR A 163 10.46 0.77 -2.36
CA THR A 163 11.24 -0.25 -3.07
C THR A 163 11.43 0.12 -4.54
N ASP A 164 12.54 -0.32 -5.11
CA ASP A 164 12.80 -0.24 -6.55
C ASP A 164 13.02 -1.64 -7.11
N SER A 165 12.15 -2.10 -7.99
CA SER A 165 12.27 -3.46 -8.54
C SER A 165 13.45 -3.64 -9.49
N PHE A 166 14.01 -2.57 -10.03
CA PHE A 166 15.12 -2.64 -11.00
C PHE A 166 16.45 -2.12 -10.45
N SER A 167 16.51 -1.73 -9.18
CA SER A 167 17.76 -1.37 -8.52
C SER A 167 17.86 -1.99 -7.11
N PRO A 168 19.07 -2.19 -6.57
CA PRO A 168 19.27 -2.75 -5.23
C PRO A 168 18.95 -1.76 -4.09
N ASN A 169 17.99 -0.86 -4.31
CA ASN A 169 17.77 0.32 -3.48
C ASN A 169 16.41 0.27 -2.78
N ILE A 170 16.41 0.76 -1.54
CA ILE A 170 15.22 1.30 -0.89
C ILE A 170 15.49 2.79 -0.68
N TYR A 171 14.54 3.63 -1.07
CA TYR A 171 14.60 5.07 -0.87
C TYR A 171 13.86 5.47 0.41
N LYS A 172 14.19 6.65 0.95
CA LYS A 172 13.44 7.29 2.02
C LYS A 172 13.09 8.71 1.65
N ILE A 173 11.85 9.09 1.87
CA ILE A 173 11.37 10.47 1.83
C ILE A 173 10.98 10.87 3.24
N ASP A 174 11.58 11.93 3.76
CA ASP A 174 11.30 12.39 5.12
C ASP A 174 10.00 13.22 5.21
N THR A 175 9.66 13.68 6.41
CA THR A 175 8.45 14.49 6.65
C THR A 175 8.48 15.87 6.00
N SER A 176 9.65 16.34 5.55
CA SER A 176 9.84 17.58 4.80
C SER A 176 9.78 17.35 3.29
N PHE A 177 9.51 16.10 2.85
CA PHE A 177 9.55 15.66 1.46
C PHE A 177 10.95 15.65 0.83
N GLU A 178 12.00 15.59 1.65
CA GLU A 178 13.37 15.44 1.16
C GLU A 178 13.67 13.96 0.92
N ALA A 179 14.13 13.65 -0.29
CA ALA A 179 14.44 12.29 -0.70
C ALA A 179 15.90 11.94 -0.44
N SER A 180 16.13 10.68 -0.07
CA SER A 180 17.46 10.12 0.15
C SER A 180 17.49 8.64 -0.18
N LEU A 181 18.69 8.13 -0.45
CA LEU A 181 18.93 6.69 -0.49
C LEU A 181 18.94 6.16 0.94
N PHE A 182 17.97 5.30 1.30
CA PHE A 182 17.88 4.73 2.64
C PHE A 182 18.88 3.58 2.81
N VAL A 183 18.88 2.65 1.86
CA VAL A 183 19.88 1.57 1.79
C VAL A 183 20.05 1.09 0.36
N THR A 184 21.30 0.84 -0.01
CA THR A 184 21.67 0.00 -1.17
C THR A 184 22.30 -1.27 -0.65
N HIS A 185 21.87 -2.44 -1.11
CA HIS A 185 22.44 -3.69 -0.63
C HIS A 185 22.48 -4.79 -1.70
N LYS A 186 23.57 -5.57 -1.73
CA LYS A 186 23.75 -6.66 -2.71
C LYS A 186 22.66 -7.73 -2.68
N LEU A 187 22.02 -7.95 -1.52
CA LEU A 187 20.90 -8.90 -1.39
C LEU A 187 19.65 -8.44 -2.17
N PHE A 188 19.57 -7.15 -2.48
CA PHE A 188 18.45 -6.56 -3.20
C PHE A 188 18.71 -6.50 -4.70
N GLN A 189 19.90 -6.88 -5.17
CA GLN A 189 20.24 -6.84 -6.58
C GLN A 189 19.31 -7.78 -7.37
N PRO A 190 18.46 -7.27 -8.28
CA PRO A 190 17.70 -8.12 -9.17
C PRO A 190 18.62 -8.90 -10.10
N ALA A 191 18.25 -10.14 -10.40
CA ALA A 191 18.79 -10.85 -11.55
C ALA A 191 18.51 -10.05 -12.84
N SER A 192 19.40 -10.16 -13.82
CA SER A 192 19.30 -9.39 -15.06
C SER A 192 17.94 -9.61 -15.76
N GLY A 193 17.19 -8.53 -15.96
CA GLY A 193 15.88 -8.57 -16.62
C GLY A 193 14.75 -9.14 -15.76
N GLN A 194 14.95 -9.30 -14.45
CA GLN A 194 13.93 -9.78 -13.51
C GLN A 194 13.52 -8.67 -12.53
N PHE A 195 12.35 -8.83 -11.91
CA PHE A 195 11.88 -7.96 -10.83
C PHE A 195 12.54 -8.35 -9.50
N GLY A 196 13.20 -7.38 -8.87
CA GLY A 196 13.89 -7.52 -7.59
C GLY A 196 12.97 -7.24 -6.41
N LEU A 197 13.33 -6.25 -5.59
CA LEU A 197 12.50 -5.81 -4.47
C LEU A 197 11.09 -5.41 -4.95
N ASN A 198 10.10 -5.79 -4.17
CA ASN A 198 8.70 -5.62 -4.51
C ASN A 198 7.95 -5.10 -3.27
N GLY A 199 7.02 -5.87 -2.69
CA GLY A 199 6.26 -5.45 -1.51
C GLY A 199 7.11 -5.06 -0.30
N ILE A 200 6.66 -4.03 0.43
CA ILE A 200 7.31 -3.54 1.66
C ILE A 200 6.29 -3.07 2.70
N VAL A 201 6.48 -3.44 3.96
CA VAL A 201 5.65 -2.95 5.08
C VAL A 201 6.50 -2.48 6.25
N PHE A 202 5.97 -1.52 7.00
CA PHE A 202 6.52 -1.10 8.29
C PHE A 202 5.86 -1.93 9.40
N HIS A 203 6.67 -2.68 10.14
CA HIS A 203 6.20 -3.43 11.29
C HIS A 203 6.12 -2.53 12.53
N PRO A 204 5.07 -2.63 13.37
CA PRO A 204 4.91 -1.79 14.57
C PRO A 204 6.09 -1.78 15.54
N ASP A 205 6.88 -2.86 15.56
CA ASP A 205 8.11 -2.98 16.34
C ASP A 205 9.31 -2.17 15.80
N GLY A 206 9.13 -1.38 14.73
CA GLY A 206 10.11 -0.37 14.31
C GLY A 206 11.12 -0.81 13.25
N TYR A 207 10.76 -1.78 12.41
CA TYR A 207 11.58 -2.25 11.28
C TYR A 207 10.73 -2.44 10.02
N LEU A 208 11.39 -2.63 8.88
CA LEU A 208 10.73 -2.94 7.62
C LEU A 208 10.81 -4.44 7.33
N LEU A 209 9.76 -4.96 6.72
CA LEU A 209 9.77 -6.25 6.02
C LEU A 209 9.63 -5.98 4.54
N ALA A 210 10.43 -6.63 3.71
CA ALA A 210 10.36 -6.47 2.26
C ALA A 210 10.57 -7.80 1.55
N VAL A 211 9.83 -8.05 0.48
CA VAL A 211 9.99 -9.25 -0.35
C VAL A 211 10.76 -8.94 -1.64
N LYS A 212 11.33 -9.99 -2.21
CA LYS A 212 12.04 -9.95 -3.49
C LYS A 212 11.49 -11.04 -4.41
N THR A 213 11.00 -10.62 -5.58
CA THR A 213 10.21 -11.48 -6.47
C THR A 213 11.06 -12.58 -7.10
N ASP A 214 12.19 -12.24 -7.71
CA ASP A 214 13.03 -13.14 -8.50
C ASP A 214 13.73 -14.26 -7.71
N ASP A 215 13.97 -14.10 -6.41
CA ASP A 215 14.62 -15.13 -5.57
C ASP A 215 13.79 -15.61 -4.37
N ALA A 216 12.50 -15.22 -4.34
CA ALA A 216 11.55 -15.60 -3.30
C ALA A 216 12.08 -15.38 -1.87
N SER A 217 12.72 -14.23 -1.63
CA SER A 217 13.21 -13.86 -0.30
C SER A 217 12.24 -12.93 0.43
N LEU A 218 12.15 -13.10 1.75
CA LEU A 218 11.64 -12.10 2.69
C LEU A 218 12.81 -11.58 3.52
N PHE A 219 12.95 -10.26 3.63
CA PHE A 219 13.99 -9.59 4.39
C PHE A 219 13.39 -8.81 5.54
N LYS A 220 14.09 -8.81 6.67
CA LYS A 220 13.92 -7.85 7.75
C LYS A 220 15.04 -6.81 7.70
N ILE A 221 14.67 -5.54 7.79
CA ILE A 221 15.57 -4.39 7.60
C ILE A 221 15.42 -3.44 8.78
N SER A 222 16.50 -3.19 9.51
CA SER A 222 16.49 -2.25 10.63
C SER A 222 16.40 -0.80 10.16
N ILE A 223 15.53 0.01 10.78
CA ILE A 223 15.48 1.45 10.50
C ILE A 223 16.66 2.20 11.12
N SER A 224 17.09 1.80 12.31
CA SER A 224 18.18 2.46 13.03
C SER A 224 19.56 2.11 12.49
N ASN A 225 19.68 0.95 11.84
CA ASN A 225 20.89 0.51 11.13
C ASN A 225 20.50 -0.11 9.78
N PRO A 226 20.28 0.70 8.73
CA PRO A 226 19.74 0.24 7.45
C PRO A 226 20.55 -0.85 6.76
N SER A 227 21.85 -0.96 7.06
CA SER A 227 22.71 -2.03 6.56
C SER A 227 22.53 -3.38 7.28
N ALA A 228 21.85 -3.39 8.44
CA ALA A 228 21.50 -4.62 9.14
C ALA A 228 20.25 -5.26 8.50
N ILE A 229 20.52 -6.11 7.50
CA ILE A 229 19.51 -6.83 6.72
C ILE A 229 19.65 -8.33 6.98
N THR A 230 18.57 -8.98 7.35
CA THR A 230 18.53 -10.43 7.57
C THR A 230 17.43 -11.08 6.74
N LYS A 231 17.73 -12.22 6.11
CA LYS A 231 16.70 -13.03 5.45
C LYS A 231 15.86 -13.77 6.50
N VAL A 232 14.55 -13.67 6.40
CA VAL A 232 13.61 -14.43 7.23
C VAL A 232 13.56 -15.87 6.74
N THR A 233 13.62 -16.82 7.65
CA THR A 233 13.61 -18.26 7.34
C THR A 233 12.25 -18.91 7.66
N GLY A 234 12.00 -20.12 7.17
CA GLY A 234 10.74 -20.85 7.41
C GLY A 234 9.55 -20.40 6.53
N THR A 235 9.78 -19.44 5.63
CA THR A 235 8.80 -19.02 4.63
C THR A 235 8.99 -19.79 3.32
N THR A 236 7.90 -20.07 2.60
CA THR A 236 7.95 -20.72 1.28
C THR A 236 6.87 -20.14 0.37
N PHE A 237 7.33 -19.59 -0.75
CA PHE A 237 6.59 -19.00 -1.87
C PHE A 237 7.57 -18.89 -3.04
N SER A 238 7.10 -18.50 -4.23
CA SER A 238 7.89 -18.54 -5.48
C SER A 238 8.04 -17.18 -6.16
N ALA A 239 6.99 -16.36 -6.18
CA ALA A 239 6.98 -15.06 -6.84
C ALA A 239 6.20 -14.05 -5.97
N PRO A 240 6.75 -13.66 -4.80
CA PRO A 240 6.10 -12.71 -3.93
C PRO A 240 6.02 -11.34 -4.63
N ASP A 241 4.90 -10.67 -4.44
CA ASP A 241 4.59 -9.37 -5.02
C ASP A 241 4.36 -8.38 -3.86
N GLY A 242 3.16 -7.84 -3.69
CA GLY A 242 2.80 -7.04 -2.52
C GLY A 242 2.61 -7.84 -1.23
N ILE A 243 2.79 -7.16 -0.10
CA ILE A 243 2.65 -7.73 1.25
C ILE A 243 1.88 -6.77 2.15
N GLU A 244 1.17 -7.31 3.14
CA GLU A 244 0.37 -6.52 4.07
C GLU A 244 0.36 -7.16 5.46
N LEU A 245 0.29 -6.35 6.52
CA LEU A 245 0.08 -6.87 7.87
C LEU A 245 -1.41 -7.03 8.16
N ASP A 246 -1.79 -8.19 8.69
CA ASP A 246 -3.14 -8.38 9.21
C ASP A 246 -3.32 -7.66 10.57
N LYS A 247 -4.55 -7.69 11.10
CA LYS A 247 -4.87 -7.07 12.40
C LYS A 247 -4.09 -7.64 13.61
N ASN A 248 -3.45 -8.79 13.45
CA ASN A 248 -2.63 -9.44 14.48
C ASN A 248 -1.13 -9.22 14.25
N ASN A 249 -0.75 -8.46 13.21
CA ASN A 249 0.62 -8.29 12.71
C ASN A 249 1.24 -9.56 12.10
N ASP A 250 0.42 -10.52 11.69
CA ASP A 250 0.88 -11.58 10.80
C ASP A 250 1.03 -11.01 9.38
N LEU A 251 2.04 -11.49 8.64
CA LEU A 251 2.32 -10.99 7.29
C LEU A 251 1.56 -11.80 6.25
N VAL A 252 0.66 -11.15 5.54
CA VAL A 252 0.08 -11.65 4.30
C VAL A 252 1.06 -11.34 3.17
N ILE A 253 1.48 -12.38 2.47
CA ILE A 253 2.27 -12.28 1.24
C ILE A 253 1.39 -12.68 0.08
N VAL A 254 1.27 -11.80 -0.92
CA VAL A 254 0.62 -12.11 -2.19
C VAL A 254 1.68 -12.69 -3.13
N GLU A 255 1.40 -13.87 -3.67
CA GLU A 255 2.18 -14.49 -4.75
C GLU A 255 1.41 -14.37 -6.06
N ASN A 256 2.02 -13.69 -7.03
CA ASN A 256 1.34 -13.31 -8.24
C ASN A 256 1.21 -14.44 -9.28
N GLY A 257 0.65 -14.09 -10.44
CA GLY A 257 0.40 -15.03 -11.54
C GLY A 257 1.65 -15.50 -12.30
N LEU A 258 2.86 -15.07 -11.94
CA LEU A 258 4.09 -15.72 -12.41
C LEU A 258 4.27 -17.11 -11.78
N ALA A 259 3.65 -17.33 -10.61
CA ALA A 259 3.62 -18.61 -9.90
C ALA A 259 2.17 -19.13 -9.75
N SER A 260 1.70 -19.41 -8.53
CA SER A 260 0.40 -20.06 -8.33
C SER A 260 -0.79 -19.10 -8.30
N GLY A 261 -0.58 -17.80 -8.08
CA GLY A 261 -1.66 -16.86 -7.78
C GLY A 261 -2.32 -17.20 -6.44
N SER A 262 -1.58 -17.04 -5.33
CA SER A 262 -2.05 -17.39 -3.98
C SER A 262 -1.69 -16.29 -2.98
N THR A 263 -2.30 -16.34 -1.81
CA THR A 263 -1.80 -15.64 -0.62
C THR A 263 -1.34 -16.61 0.44
N TYR A 264 -0.37 -16.18 1.22
CA TYR A 264 0.16 -16.92 2.36
C TYR A 264 0.21 -15.99 3.57
N THR A 265 -0.36 -16.41 4.69
CA THR A 265 -0.23 -15.68 5.95
C THR A 265 0.84 -16.35 6.79
N PHE A 266 1.82 -15.58 7.24
CA PHE A 266 2.94 -16.03 8.06
C PHE A 266 2.93 -15.33 9.41
N SER A 267 3.20 -16.10 10.47
CA SER A 267 3.36 -15.57 11.82
C SER A 267 4.79 -15.78 12.31
N SER A 268 5.28 -14.88 13.16
CA SER A 268 6.59 -14.97 13.80
C SER A 268 6.50 -14.74 15.30
N SER A 269 7.18 -15.58 16.08
CA SER A 269 7.31 -15.45 17.53
C SER A 269 8.72 -15.06 17.97
N ASN A 270 9.64 -14.82 17.03
CA ASN A 270 11.06 -14.54 17.31
C ASN A 270 11.57 -13.29 16.61
N ASN A 271 10.71 -12.27 16.53
CA ASN A 271 11.03 -10.98 15.92
C ASN A 271 11.47 -11.13 14.45
N TRP A 272 10.74 -11.97 13.70
CA TRP A 272 10.94 -12.21 12.27
C TRP A 272 12.36 -12.69 11.89
N GLN A 273 13.01 -13.45 12.78
CA GLN A 273 14.19 -14.24 12.39
C GLN A 273 13.75 -15.46 11.57
N SER A 274 12.62 -16.04 11.95
CA SER A 274 11.89 -17.04 11.19
C SER A 274 10.39 -16.79 11.27
N ALA A 275 9.63 -17.36 10.35
CA ALA A 275 8.18 -17.35 10.38
C ALA A 275 7.64 -18.73 9.98
N SER A 276 6.38 -18.99 10.32
CA SER A 276 5.67 -20.21 9.94
C SER A 276 4.36 -19.84 9.25
N LYS A 277 4.04 -20.56 8.17
CA LYS A 277 2.77 -20.37 7.46
C LYS A 277 1.60 -20.77 8.36
N VAL A 278 0.66 -19.87 8.56
CA VAL A 278 -0.58 -20.11 9.33
C VAL A 278 -1.80 -20.24 8.44
N ASN A 279 -1.80 -19.61 7.27
CA ASN A 279 -2.88 -19.76 6.29
C ASN A 279 -2.40 -19.70 4.84
N GLN A 280 -3.23 -20.18 3.92
CA GLN A 280 -3.07 -20.05 2.48
C GLN A 280 -4.44 -19.92 1.80
N THR A 281 -4.57 -18.96 0.88
CA THR A 281 -5.73 -18.86 -0.02
C THR A 281 -5.28 -18.96 -1.46
N ILE A 282 -5.84 -19.90 -2.22
CA ILE A 282 -5.59 -20.03 -3.67
C ILE A 282 -6.58 -19.13 -4.40
N ILE A 283 -6.06 -18.22 -5.23
CA ILE A 283 -6.86 -17.27 -6.02
C ILE A 283 -6.90 -17.74 -7.47
N GLY A 284 -5.73 -18.10 -8.01
CA GLY A 284 -5.56 -18.58 -9.38
C GLY A 284 -4.53 -17.76 -10.13
N LYS A 285 -3.65 -18.45 -10.85
CA LYS A 285 -2.59 -17.85 -11.67
C LYS A 285 -3.12 -16.79 -12.64
N GLU A 286 -4.22 -17.08 -13.32
CA GLU A 286 -4.84 -16.20 -14.32
C GLU A 286 -5.61 -15.02 -13.71
N GLU A 287 -5.86 -15.02 -12.40
CA GLU A 287 -6.39 -13.85 -11.69
C GLU A 287 -5.30 -12.81 -11.42
N PHE A 288 -4.05 -13.27 -11.33
CA PHE A 288 -2.86 -12.46 -11.11
C PHE A 288 -3.05 -11.49 -9.91
N PRO A 289 -3.19 -12.02 -8.68
CA PRO A 289 -3.25 -11.17 -7.49
C PRO A 289 -1.92 -10.44 -7.31
N THR A 290 -1.97 -9.15 -6.96
CA THR A 290 -0.75 -8.31 -6.90
C THR A 290 -0.44 -7.82 -5.49
N THR A 291 -1.40 -7.27 -4.75
CA THR A 291 -1.19 -6.85 -3.36
C THR A 291 -2.47 -6.94 -2.53
N ALA A 292 -2.36 -6.62 -1.25
CA ALA A 292 -3.43 -6.72 -0.27
C ALA A 292 -3.59 -5.45 0.58
N ALA A 293 -4.76 -5.28 1.18
CA ALA A 293 -5.08 -4.17 2.08
C ALA A 293 -5.88 -4.68 3.29
N LEU A 294 -5.51 -4.24 4.50
CA LEU A 294 -6.33 -4.45 5.70
C LEU A 294 -7.47 -3.44 5.75
N ALA A 295 -8.72 -3.92 5.80
CA ALA A 295 -9.89 -3.04 5.87
C ALA A 295 -10.40 -2.82 7.31
N SER A 296 -11.31 -1.86 7.48
CA SER A 296 -11.92 -1.47 8.77
C SER A 296 -12.68 -2.61 9.47
N ASP A 297 -13.13 -3.62 8.73
CA ASP A 297 -13.80 -4.81 9.26
C ASP A 297 -12.82 -5.87 9.82
N GLY A 298 -11.51 -5.58 9.78
CA GLY A 298 -10.45 -6.44 10.28
C GLY A 298 -10.08 -7.58 9.34
N ASN A 299 -10.62 -7.61 8.11
CA ASN A 299 -10.25 -8.59 7.10
C ASN A 299 -9.28 -8.01 6.07
N VAL A 300 -8.50 -8.90 5.47
CA VAL A 300 -7.56 -8.55 4.39
C VAL A 300 -8.21 -8.80 3.04
N TYR A 301 -8.02 -7.85 2.12
CA TYR A 301 -8.56 -7.85 0.77
C TYR A 301 -7.43 -7.84 -0.24
N VAL A 302 -7.52 -8.68 -1.28
CA VAL A 302 -6.51 -8.83 -2.33
C VAL A 302 -7.07 -8.33 -3.64
N ILE A 303 -6.30 -7.51 -4.36
CA ILE A 303 -6.67 -7.06 -5.69
C ILE A 303 -6.14 -8.02 -6.77
N CYS A 304 -7.01 -8.41 -7.69
CA CYS A 304 -6.72 -9.32 -8.80
C CYS A 304 -6.58 -8.52 -10.09
N SER A 305 -5.35 -8.43 -10.57
CA SER A 305 -4.96 -7.45 -11.59
C SER A 305 -5.20 -7.92 -13.02
N LYS A 306 -5.28 -9.24 -13.26
CA LYS A 306 -5.20 -9.82 -14.62
C LYS A 306 -3.94 -9.38 -15.37
N LEU A 307 -2.86 -9.05 -14.65
CA LEU A 307 -1.69 -8.38 -15.23
C LEU A 307 -0.95 -9.22 -16.27
N GLY A 308 -1.04 -10.56 -16.17
CA GLY A 308 -0.55 -11.47 -17.20
C GLY A 308 -1.12 -11.15 -18.59
N SER A 309 -2.40 -10.76 -18.68
CA SER A 309 -3.04 -10.35 -19.94
C SER A 309 -2.46 -9.03 -20.47
N LEU A 310 -2.25 -8.03 -19.61
CA LEU A 310 -1.64 -6.75 -20.01
C LEU A 310 -0.21 -6.95 -20.53
N LEU A 311 0.58 -7.76 -19.82
CA LEU A 311 1.95 -8.08 -20.21
C LEU A 311 2.00 -8.87 -21.54
N ALA A 312 0.94 -9.63 -21.86
CA ALA A 312 0.75 -10.28 -23.15
C ALA A 312 0.18 -9.34 -24.24
N GLY A 313 -0.10 -8.08 -23.91
CA GLY A 313 -0.56 -7.04 -24.84
C GLY A 313 -2.08 -6.86 -24.93
N ASP A 314 -2.87 -7.55 -24.10
CA ASP A 314 -4.31 -7.32 -24.03
C ASP A 314 -4.59 -5.98 -23.34
N LYS A 315 -5.30 -5.09 -24.02
CA LYS A 315 -5.72 -3.78 -23.50
C LYS A 315 -7.22 -3.70 -23.25
N THR A 316 -7.93 -4.83 -23.36
CA THR A 316 -9.39 -4.93 -23.46
C THR A 316 -10.04 -5.68 -22.31
N GLN A 317 -9.26 -6.35 -21.44
CA GLN A 317 -9.77 -6.87 -20.16
C GLN A 317 -10.56 -5.79 -19.43
N SER A 318 -11.75 -6.13 -18.95
CA SER A 318 -12.69 -5.14 -18.40
C SER A 318 -13.26 -5.52 -17.04
N SER A 319 -12.93 -6.70 -16.52
CA SER A 319 -13.40 -7.17 -15.22
C SER A 319 -12.23 -7.53 -14.32
N TYR A 320 -12.23 -6.99 -13.11
CA TYR A 320 -11.21 -7.20 -12.10
C TYR A 320 -11.88 -7.44 -10.76
N ASP A 321 -11.24 -8.17 -9.86
CA ASP A 321 -11.84 -8.51 -8.57
C ASP A 321 -11.00 -7.98 -7.41
N ILE A 322 -11.68 -7.59 -6.34
CA ILE A 322 -11.10 -7.38 -5.02
C ILE A 322 -11.76 -8.40 -4.10
N ILE A 323 -10.98 -9.32 -3.53
CA ILE A 323 -11.50 -10.47 -2.79
C ILE A 323 -10.99 -10.49 -1.35
N ARG A 324 -11.90 -10.80 -0.42
CA ARG A 324 -11.53 -11.04 0.98
C ARG A 324 -10.85 -12.40 1.09
N ILE A 325 -9.68 -12.45 1.71
CA ILE A 325 -9.00 -13.70 2.05
C ILE A 325 -9.34 -14.13 3.48
N LYS A 326 -9.10 -15.41 3.78
CA LYS A 326 -9.37 -16.00 5.09
C LYS A 326 -8.20 -15.83 6.05
#